data_AF-A0A914H399-F1
#
_entry.id   AF-A0A914H399-F1
#
_cell.length_a   1.000
_cell.length_b   1.000
_cell.length_c   1.000
_cell.angle_alpha   90.00
_cell.angle_beta   90.00
_cell.angle_gamma   90.00
#
_symmetry.space_group_name_H-M   'P 1'
#
loop_
_entity.id
_entity.type
_entity.pdbx_description
1 polymer ?
#
loop_
_entity_poly.entity_id
_entity_poly.type
_entity_poly.pdbx_seq_one_letter_code
_entity_poly.pdbx_strand_id
1 'polypeptide(L)'
;MDNFVGLVVLLLLIANAATILAHQYEFSQIFRHSSNAISSQSKDDLESQKSIQCCIDEAGLPAECAKSVCNYFNVKKYPDSCTVPIMHNFVKIVACFTAHKDNTECCKSKGVQAPCVDLCNGKNPDILPDPEYVPCTFPGKVDTAIQQCNHDAWTGNKN
;
A
#
# COMPACT_ATOMS: atom_id res chain seq x y z
N MET A 1 19.97 39.28 -51.13
CA MET A 1 19.20 39.46 -49.88
C MET A 1 18.27 38.27 -49.61
N ASP A 2 17.95 37.45 -50.62
CA ASP A 2 16.99 36.34 -50.53
C ASP A 2 17.43 35.15 -49.66
N ASN A 3 18.74 34.84 -49.63
CA ASN A 3 19.27 33.74 -48.81
C ASN A 3 19.17 33.99 -47.29
N PHE A 4 19.19 35.26 -46.88
CA PHE A 4 19.10 35.63 -45.46
C PHE A 4 17.66 35.49 -44.95
N VAL A 5 16.68 35.93 -45.75
CA VAL A 5 15.25 35.79 -45.44
C VAL A 5 14.87 34.30 -45.36
N GLY A 6 15.37 33.48 -46.29
CA GLY A 6 15.16 32.03 -46.27
C GLY A 6 15.72 31.35 -45.01
N LEU A 7 16.92 31.74 -44.57
CA LEU A 7 17.54 31.20 -43.35
C LEU A 7 16.73 31.58 -42.09
N VAL A 8 16.27 32.82 -42.00
CA VAL A 8 15.49 33.30 -40.85
C VAL A 8 14.15 32.58 -40.75
N VAL A 9 13.44 32.40 -41.87
CA VAL A 9 12.18 31.65 -41.90
C VAL A 9 12.39 30.19 -41.50
N LEU A 10 13.45 29.55 -41.98
CA LEU A 10 13.77 28.16 -41.62
C LEU A 10 14.07 28.01 -40.12
N LEU A 11 14.83 28.94 -39.54
CA LEU A 11 15.14 28.93 -38.10
C LEU A 11 13.88 29.11 -37.25
N LEU A 12 12.95 29.98 -37.65
CA LEU A 12 11.67 30.18 -36.97
C LEU A 12 10.78 28.93 -37.02
N LEU A 13 10.73 28.24 -38.16
CA LEU A 13 9.98 26.99 -38.30
C LEU A 13 10.55 25.89 -37.40
N ILE A 14 11.88 25.76 -37.35
CA ILE A 14 12.55 24.78 -36.48
C ILE A 14 12.28 25.09 -35.00
N ALA A 15 12.38 26.36 -34.59
CA ALA A 15 12.13 26.77 -33.20
C ALA A 15 10.67 26.51 -32.77
N ASN A 16 9.70 26.78 -33.65
CA ASN A 16 8.29 26.50 -33.39
C ASN A 16 8.03 24.99 -33.29
N ALA A 17 8.57 24.19 -34.21
CA ALA A 17 8.43 22.74 -34.19
C ALA A 17 9.05 22.13 -32.91
N ALA A 18 10.22 22.60 -32.50
CA ALA A 18 10.87 22.16 -31.26
C ALA A 18 10.03 22.49 -30.01
N THR A 19 9.45 23.69 -29.95
CA THR A 19 8.58 24.11 -28.84
C THR A 19 7.31 23.25 -28.76
N ILE A 20 6.69 22.97 -29.90
CA ILE A 20 5.51 22.09 -29.97
C ILE A 20 5.86 20.68 -29.49
N LEU A 21 6.99 20.12 -29.95
CA LEU A 21 7.44 18.79 -29.54
C LEU A 21 7.75 18.72 -28.04
N ALA A 22 8.37 19.77 -27.47
CA ALA A 22 8.63 19.86 -26.04
C ALA A 22 7.33 19.84 -25.21
N HIS A 23 6.33 20.63 -25.60
CA HIS A 23 5.02 20.62 -24.92
C HIS A 23 4.28 19.29 -25.04
N GLN A 24 4.31 18.64 -26.22
CA GLN A 24 3.70 17.33 -26.42
C GLN A 24 4.35 16.26 -25.53
N TYR A 25 5.67 16.34 -25.35
CA TYR A 25 6.41 15.45 -24.47
C TYR A 25 6.02 15.64 -23.00
N GLU A 26 6.03 16.88 -22.49
CA GLU A 26 5.64 17.18 -21.11
C GLU A 26 4.20 16.76 -20.81
N PHE A 27 3.27 17.05 -21.71
CA PHE A 27 1.87 16.63 -21.55
C PHE A 27 1.77 15.11 -21.51
N SER A 28 2.46 14.39 -22.41
CA SER A 28 2.50 12.92 -22.40
C SER A 28 3.02 12.35 -21.08
N GLN A 29 4.01 12.98 -20.46
CA GLN A 29 4.51 12.56 -19.15
C GLN A 29 3.49 12.80 -18.03
N ILE A 30 2.81 13.95 -18.03
CA ILE A 30 1.76 14.26 -17.04
C ILE A 30 0.61 13.24 -17.12
N PHE A 31 0.16 12.89 -18.32
CA PHE A 31 -0.89 11.87 -18.49
C PHE A 31 -0.46 10.49 -18.02
N ARG A 32 0.78 10.08 -18.28
CA ARG A 32 1.33 8.81 -17.79
C ARG A 32 1.38 8.78 -16.26
N HIS A 33 1.86 9.85 -15.63
CA HIS A 33 1.91 9.94 -14.16
C HIS A 33 0.50 9.90 -13.54
N SER A 34 -0.45 10.64 -14.11
CA SER A 34 -1.83 10.66 -13.62
C SER A 34 -2.52 9.29 -13.80
N SER A 35 -2.36 8.67 -14.96
CA SER A 35 -2.94 7.34 -15.23
C SER A 35 -2.36 6.27 -14.30
N ASN A 36 -1.05 6.31 -14.04
CA ASN A 36 -0.41 5.40 -13.09
C ASN A 36 -0.92 5.63 -11.65
N ALA A 37 -1.05 6.89 -11.23
CA ALA A 37 -1.57 7.22 -9.89
C ALA A 37 -3.03 6.79 -9.69
N ILE A 38 -3.88 6.93 -10.71
CA ILE A 38 -5.27 6.44 -10.68
C ILE A 38 -5.31 4.91 -10.62
N SER A 39 -4.43 4.25 -11.38
CA SER A 39 -4.34 2.78 -11.37
C SER A 39 -3.80 2.23 -10.04
N SER A 40 -2.92 2.94 -9.34
CA SER A 40 -2.46 2.50 -8.01
C SER A 40 -3.55 2.72 -6.97
N GLN A 41 -4.19 3.90 -6.96
CA GLN A 41 -5.28 4.20 -6.01
C GLN A 41 -6.43 3.20 -6.10
N SER A 42 -6.83 2.80 -7.31
CA SER A 42 -7.93 1.83 -7.47
C SER A 42 -7.58 0.43 -6.96
N LYS A 43 -6.30 0.04 -7.01
CA LYS A 43 -5.82 -1.23 -6.44
C LYS A 43 -5.74 -1.15 -4.91
N ASP A 44 -5.24 -0.03 -4.39
CA ASP A 44 -5.12 0.21 -2.95
C ASP A 44 -6.50 0.23 -2.27
N ASP A 45 -7.50 0.84 -2.91
CA ASP A 45 -8.89 0.85 -2.45
C ASP A 45 -9.50 -0.56 -2.45
N LEU A 46 -9.24 -1.36 -3.49
CA LEU A 46 -9.74 -2.73 -3.60
C LEU A 46 -9.14 -3.65 -2.53
N GLU A 47 -7.83 -3.58 -2.30
CA GLU A 47 -7.16 -4.37 -1.27
C GLU A 47 -7.61 -3.95 0.14
N SER A 48 -7.82 -2.64 0.36
CA SER A 48 -8.42 -2.14 1.61
C SER A 48 -9.82 -2.70 1.84
N GLN A 49 -10.66 -2.76 0.80
CA GLN A 49 -11.99 -3.33 0.90
C GLN A 49 -11.96 -4.83 1.24
N LYS A 50 -11.07 -5.60 0.61
CA LYS A 50 -10.90 -7.03 0.93
C LYS A 50 -10.44 -7.24 2.37
N SER A 51 -9.48 -6.45 2.83
CA SER A 51 -8.98 -6.48 4.22
C SER A 51 -10.08 -6.15 5.22
N ILE A 52 -10.86 -5.08 4.97
CA ILE A 52 -12.00 -4.69 5.81
C ILE A 52 -13.04 -5.83 5.86
N GLN A 53 -13.34 -6.44 4.71
CA GLN A 53 -14.31 -7.52 4.63
C GLN A 53 -13.86 -8.77 5.41
N CYS A 54 -12.58 -9.16 5.28
CA CYS A 54 -11.99 -10.24 6.07
C CYS A 54 -12.10 -9.98 7.57
N CYS A 55 -11.83 -8.76 8.03
CA CYS A 55 -11.97 -8.42 9.44
C CYS A 55 -13.40 -8.54 9.97
N ILE A 56 -14.40 -8.28 9.12
CA ILE A 56 -15.81 -8.46 9.49
C ILE A 56 -16.15 -9.94 9.54
N ASP A 57 -15.78 -10.70 8.50
CA ASP A 57 -16.24 -12.07 8.30
C ASP A 57 -15.46 -13.09 9.14
N GLU A 58 -14.14 -12.95 9.24
CA GLU A 58 -13.24 -13.92 9.87
C GLU A 58 -12.80 -13.48 11.28
N ALA A 59 -12.44 -12.20 11.44
CA ALA A 59 -12.05 -11.64 12.74
C ALA A 59 -13.25 -11.27 13.62
N GLY A 60 -14.46 -11.23 13.07
CA GLY A 60 -15.69 -10.93 13.82
C GLY A 60 -15.74 -9.50 14.38
N LEU A 61 -15.01 -8.55 13.75
CA LEU A 61 -15.04 -7.16 14.14
C LEU A 61 -16.35 -6.48 13.71
N PRO A 62 -16.91 -5.59 14.53
CA PRO A 62 -17.93 -4.67 14.07
C PRO A 62 -17.43 -3.84 12.88
N ALA A 63 -18.29 -3.59 11.89
CA ALA A 63 -17.89 -2.90 10.65
C ALA A 63 -17.27 -1.51 10.90
N GLU A 64 -17.69 -0.81 11.95
CA GLU A 64 -17.10 0.45 12.42
C GLU A 64 -15.62 0.29 12.81
N CYS A 65 -15.30 -0.75 13.59
CA CYS A 65 -13.96 -1.04 14.04
C CYS A 65 -13.09 -1.55 12.89
N ALA A 66 -13.64 -2.45 12.06
CA ALA A 66 -12.96 -2.98 10.87
C ALA A 66 -12.56 -1.87 9.89
N LYS A 67 -13.44 -0.89 9.62
CA LYS A 67 -13.11 0.26 8.76
C LYS A 67 -11.98 1.13 9.30
N SER A 68 -11.79 1.16 10.62
CA SER A 68 -10.79 2.03 11.26
C SER A 68 -9.43 1.36 11.37
N VAL A 69 -9.41 0.06 11.67
CA VAL A 69 -8.18 -0.70 11.91
C VAL A 69 -7.75 -1.48 10.67
N CYS A 70 -8.68 -2.08 9.94
CA CYS A 70 -8.37 -2.98 8.82
C CYS A 70 -8.22 -2.25 7.48
N ASN A 71 -8.24 -0.92 7.49
CA ASN A 71 -7.93 -0.10 6.33
C ASN A 71 -6.41 0.06 6.21
N TYR A 72 -5.86 -0.65 5.23
CA TYR A 72 -4.43 -0.80 4.98
C TYR A 72 -3.67 0.52 4.80
N PHE A 73 -4.30 1.53 4.18
CA PHE A 73 -3.64 2.79 3.83
C PHE A 73 -4.12 3.97 4.69
N ASN A 74 -5.08 3.74 5.59
CA ASN A 74 -5.71 4.83 6.33
C ASN A 74 -6.23 4.34 7.69
N VAL A 75 -5.31 3.84 8.52
CA VAL A 75 -5.62 3.50 9.91
C VAL A 75 -6.03 4.78 10.64
N LYS A 76 -7.30 4.84 11.07
CA LYS A 76 -7.84 5.96 11.82
C LYS A 76 -7.90 5.62 13.30
N LYS A 77 -7.86 6.66 14.13
CA LYS A 77 -8.20 6.52 15.55
C LYS A 77 -9.59 5.89 15.65
N TYR A 78 -9.70 4.77 16.35
CA TYR A 78 -10.95 4.07 16.57
C TYR A 78 -11.56 4.46 17.94
N PRO A 79 -12.88 4.33 18.12
CA PRO A 79 -13.53 4.57 19.41
C PRO A 79 -13.08 3.55 20.47
N ASP A 80 -13.10 3.94 21.75
CA ASP A 80 -12.65 3.06 22.85
C ASP A 80 -13.42 1.73 22.90
N SER A 81 -14.67 1.71 22.43
CA SER A 81 -15.51 0.51 22.27
C SER A 81 -14.90 -0.55 21.35
N CYS A 82 -14.02 -0.16 20.42
CA CYS A 82 -13.32 -1.07 19.53
C CYS A 82 -12.10 -1.74 20.18
N THR A 83 -11.58 -1.22 21.30
CA THR A 83 -10.33 -1.71 21.91
C THR A 83 -10.40 -3.19 22.27
N VAL A 84 -11.45 -3.59 23.00
CA VAL A 84 -11.63 -4.99 23.42
C VAL A 84 -11.75 -5.96 22.22
N PRO A 85 -12.65 -5.73 21.24
CA PRO A 85 -12.76 -6.64 20.10
C PRO A 85 -11.52 -6.65 19.21
N ILE A 86 -10.76 -5.54 19.11
CA ILE A 86 -9.46 -5.53 18.43
C ILE A 86 -8.46 -6.43 19.15
N MET A 87 -8.29 -6.26 20.47
CA MET A 87 -7.30 -7.02 21.23
C MET A 87 -7.63 -8.52 21.25
N HIS A 88 -8.90 -8.88 21.41
CA HIS A 88 -9.33 -10.29 21.36
C HIS A 88 -9.14 -10.96 20.00
N ASN A 89 -9.19 -10.19 18.91
CA ASN A 89 -9.10 -10.73 17.55
C ASN A 89 -7.80 -10.30 16.83
N PHE A 90 -6.80 -9.82 17.56
CA PHE A 90 -5.58 -9.25 16.96
C PHE A 90 -4.91 -10.19 15.96
N VAL A 91 -4.77 -11.47 16.31
CA VAL A 91 -4.17 -12.49 15.45
C VAL A 91 -4.97 -12.66 14.14
N LYS A 92 -6.30 -12.70 14.23
CA LYS A 92 -7.20 -12.80 13.07
C LYS A 92 -7.10 -11.56 12.19
N ILE A 93 -7.02 -10.38 12.80
CA ILE A 93 -6.83 -9.10 12.11
C ILE A 93 -5.49 -9.10 11.35
N VAL A 94 -4.41 -9.57 11.98
CA VAL A 94 -3.10 -9.68 11.33
C VAL A 94 -3.13 -10.68 10.17
N ALA A 95 -3.81 -11.82 10.32
CA ALA A 95 -4.01 -12.77 9.21
C ALA A 95 -4.74 -12.10 8.02
N CYS A 96 -5.78 -11.30 8.28
CA CYS A 96 -6.45 -10.52 7.24
C CYS A 96 -5.50 -9.53 6.54
N PHE A 97 -4.58 -8.88 7.28
CA PHE A 97 -3.58 -7.98 6.67
C PHE A 97 -2.60 -8.67 5.75
N THR A 98 -2.27 -9.92 6.01
CA THR A 98 -1.42 -10.72 5.11
C THR A 98 -2.17 -11.19 3.86
N ALA A 99 -3.48 -10.96 3.76
CA ALA A 99 -4.36 -11.61 2.79
C ALA A 99 -4.18 -13.14 2.77
N HIS A 100 -3.93 -13.73 3.95
CA HIS A 100 -3.58 -15.14 4.17
C HIS A 100 -2.35 -15.65 3.40
N LYS A 101 -1.39 -14.76 3.10
CA LYS A 101 -0.14 -15.11 2.43
C LYS A 101 1.01 -15.15 3.42
N ASP A 102 1.97 -16.01 3.12
CA ASP A 102 3.21 -16.08 3.89
C ASP A 102 4.15 -14.92 3.50
N ASN A 103 4.23 -13.92 4.37
CA ASN A 103 5.13 -12.76 4.26
C ASN A 103 6.38 -12.91 5.15
N THR A 104 6.67 -14.09 5.70
CA THR A 104 7.74 -14.34 6.67
C THR A 104 9.09 -13.79 6.24
N GLU A 105 9.54 -14.11 5.01
CA GLU A 105 10.84 -13.66 4.50
C GLU A 105 10.91 -12.15 4.30
N CYS A 106 9.81 -11.54 3.86
CA CYS A 106 9.74 -10.09 3.73
C CYS A 106 9.73 -9.40 5.11
N CYS A 107 8.96 -9.90 6.08
CA CYS A 107 8.99 -9.37 7.44
C CYS A 107 10.38 -9.45 8.08
N LYS A 108 11.13 -10.54 7.84
CA LYS A 108 12.53 -10.64 8.26
C LYS A 108 13.39 -9.55 7.60
N SER A 109 13.24 -9.30 6.31
CA SER A 109 14.01 -8.26 5.61
C SER A 109 13.66 -6.84 6.08
N LYS A 110 12.40 -6.61 6.52
CA LYS A 110 11.96 -5.35 7.13
C LYS A 110 12.28 -5.23 8.63
N GLY A 111 12.98 -6.20 9.23
CA GLY A 111 13.47 -6.12 10.60
C GLY A 111 12.44 -6.44 11.69
N VAL A 112 11.40 -7.23 11.37
CA VAL A 112 10.50 -7.80 12.37
C VAL A 112 11.29 -8.78 13.25
N GLN A 113 11.18 -8.64 14.57
CA GLN A 113 11.90 -9.46 15.53
C GLN A 113 11.36 -10.89 15.60
N ALA A 114 12.21 -11.86 15.96
CA ALA A 114 11.92 -13.29 15.94
C ALA A 114 10.55 -13.71 16.52
N PRO A 115 10.11 -13.28 17.73
CA PRO A 115 8.81 -13.71 18.26
C PRO A 115 7.61 -13.17 17.46
N CYS A 116 7.82 -12.14 16.63
CA CYS A 116 6.77 -11.50 15.85
C CYS A 116 6.75 -11.91 14.38
N VAL A 117 7.81 -12.57 13.89
CA VAL A 117 7.91 -13.00 12.49
C VAL A 117 6.84 -14.05 12.16
N ASP A 118 6.48 -14.89 13.13
CA ASP A 118 5.47 -15.93 12.93
C ASP A 118 4.07 -15.35 12.67
N LEU A 119 3.80 -14.11 13.09
CA LEU A 119 2.55 -13.41 12.76
C LEU A 119 2.46 -13.03 11.28
N CYS A 120 3.58 -13.02 10.55
CA CYS A 120 3.62 -12.69 9.13
C CYS A 120 3.30 -13.86 8.20
N ASN A 121 3.17 -15.08 8.70
CA ASN A 121 2.96 -16.27 7.86
C ASN A 121 1.54 -16.36 7.26
N GLY A 122 0.65 -15.44 7.63
CA GLY A 122 -0.71 -15.32 7.15
C GLY A 122 -1.66 -16.43 7.57
N LYS A 123 -1.20 -17.28 8.49
CA LYS A 123 -2.05 -18.24 9.17
C LYS A 123 -2.72 -17.53 10.32
N ASN A 124 -3.93 -17.97 10.60
CA ASN A 124 -4.63 -17.62 11.81
C ASN A 124 -4.29 -18.72 12.81
N PRO A 125 -3.23 -18.59 13.63
CA PRO A 125 -3.05 -19.57 14.67
C PRO A 125 -4.27 -19.47 15.60
N ASP A 126 -4.84 -20.62 15.99
CA ASP A 126 -5.80 -20.72 17.11
C ASP A 126 -5.17 -20.31 18.47
N ILE A 127 -4.01 -19.67 18.42
CA ILE A 127 -3.23 -19.19 19.55
C ILE A 127 -3.90 -17.89 19.98
N LEU A 128 -4.63 -17.97 21.11
CA LEU A 128 -4.85 -16.83 22.00
C LEU A 128 -3.54 -16.04 22.09
N PRO A 129 -3.54 -14.69 22.16
CA PRO A 129 -2.32 -13.93 22.24
C PRO A 129 -1.49 -14.43 23.42
N ASP A 130 -0.51 -15.28 23.13
CA ASP A 130 0.50 -15.67 24.09
C ASP A 130 1.10 -14.36 24.60
N PRO A 131 1.35 -14.19 25.91
CA PRO A 131 2.10 -13.04 26.41
C PRO A 131 3.37 -12.73 25.61
N GLU A 132 3.96 -13.73 24.93
CA GLU A 132 5.08 -13.56 23.99
C GLU A 132 4.78 -12.65 22.78
N TYR A 133 3.52 -12.55 22.33
CA TYR A 133 3.11 -11.70 21.19
C TYR A 133 2.69 -10.28 21.59
N VAL A 134 2.55 -9.98 22.88
CA VAL A 134 2.23 -8.63 23.37
C VAL A 134 3.21 -7.57 22.83
N PRO A 135 4.54 -7.79 22.78
CA PRO A 135 5.49 -6.85 22.17
C PRO A 135 5.31 -6.66 20.66
N CYS A 136 4.60 -7.57 19.98
CA CYS A 136 4.34 -7.48 18.54
C CYS A 136 3.16 -6.55 18.21
N THR A 137 2.26 -6.35 19.18
CA THR A 137 1.09 -5.47 19.02
C THR A 137 1.46 -3.98 19.05
N PHE A 138 2.59 -3.61 19.67
CA PHE A 138 3.01 -2.21 19.82
C PHE A 138 4.54 -2.04 19.95
N PRO A 139 5.15 -1.05 19.25
CA PRO A 139 4.61 -0.23 18.17
C PRO A 139 4.76 -0.91 16.80
N GLY A 140 3.65 -1.14 16.11
CA GLY A 140 3.51 -0.96 14.65
C GLY A 140 4.42 -1.75 13.68
N LYS A 141 5.32 -2.64 14.15
CA LYS A 141 6.34 -3.22 13.27
C LYS A 141 5.80 -4.31 12.37
N VAL A 142 4.85 -5.11 12.85
CA VAL A 142 4.31 -6.27 12.11
C VAL A 142 3.32 -5.81 11.05
N ASP A 143 2.34 -5.00 11.43
CA ASP A 143 1.36 -4.39 10.54
C ASP A 143 2.03 -3.50 9.48
N THR A 144 2.98 -2.63 9.86
CA THR A 144 3.72 -1.81 8.88
C THR A 144 4.58 -2.68 7.94
N ALA A 145 5.23 -3.73 8.46
CA ALA A 145 6.02 -4.62 7.62
C ALA A 145 5.14 -5.38 6.63
N ILE A 146 4.04 -5.99 7.08
CA ILE A 146 3.05 -6.64 6.20
C ILE A 146 2.52 -5.65 5.17
N GLN A 147 2.30 -4.39 5.59
CA GLN A 147 1.87 -3.33 4.67
C GLN A 147 2.88 -3.03 3.57
N GLN A 148 4.17 -2.99 3.92
CA GLN A 148 5.21 -2.82 2.91
C GLN A 148 5.33 -4.08 2.04
N CYS A 149 5.20 -5.26 2.62
CA CYS A 149 5.35 -6.54 1.93
C CYS A 149 4.31 -6.76 0.85
N ASN A 150 3.01 -6.53 1.14
CA ASN A 150 2.04 -6.69 0.06
C ASN A 150 2.24 -5.58 -0.99
N HIS A 151 2.52 -4.32 -0.61
CA HIS A 151 2.79 -3.24 -1.57
C HIS A 151 3.97 -3.58 -2.52
N ASP A 152 5.06 -4.08 -1.97
CA ASP A 152 6.24 -4.53 -2.74
C ASP A 152 5.88 -5.68 -3.70
N ALA A 153 5.05 -6.64 -3.24
CA ALA A 153 4.54 -7.72 -4.08
C ALA A 153 3.66 -7.21 -5.25
N TRP A 154 2.83 -6.19 -5.03
CA TRP A 154 1.97 -5.60 -6.06
C TRP A 154 2.72 -4.74 -7.08
N THR A 155 3.75 -4.03 -6.62
CA THR A 155 4.56 -3.13 -7.45
C THR A 155 5.73 -3.83 -8.14
N GLY A 156 5.97 -5.11 -7.81
CA GLY A 156 7.11 -5.87 -8.33
C GLY A 156 8.45 -5.38 -7.77
N ASN A 157 8.42 -4.59 -6.69
CA ASN A 157 9.60 -4.05 -6.03
C ASN A 157 10.21 -5.11 -5.12
N LYS A 158 11.29 -5.77 -5.58
CA LYS A 158 11.98 -6.82 -4.83
C LYS A 158 13.17 -6.24 -4.07
N ASN A 159 12.91 -5.37 -3.08
CA ASN A 159 13.93 -4.84 -2.17
C ASN A 159 13.92 -5.57 -0.83
#